data_AF-A0A962QFZ5-F1
#
_entry.id   AF-A0A962QFZ5-F1
#
_cell.length_a   1.000
_cell.length_b   1.000
_cell.length_c   1.000
_cell.angle_alpha   90.00
_cell.angle_beta   90.00
_cell.angle_gamma   90.00
#
_symmetry.space_group_name_H-M   'P 1'
#
loop_
_entity.id
_entity.type
_entity.pdbx_description
1 polymer ?
#
loop_
_entity_poly.entity_id
_entity_poly.type
_entity_poly.pdbx_seq_one_letter_code
_entity_poly.pdbx_strand_id
1 'polypeptide(L)'
;MQRFYFVILVAIVALYGSTRAFATHPEAYYPDAPPAYAPVPHIGLLLPLQSASFGPAAETVKEGFVTAARRESALPFAVRIYSTTDDPLDVLVTYHQALQAGAVLIVGPLTRNGVT
;
A
#
# COMPACT_ATOMS: atom_id res chain seq x y z
N MET A 1 -50.54 -7.97 -13.51
CA MET A 1 -49.23 -7.51 -14.01
C MET A 1 -48.63 -6.41 -13.14
N GLN A 2 -49.26 -5.24 -12.98
CA GLN A 2 -48.73 -4.09 -12.22
C GLN A 2 -48.33 -4.36 -10.76
N ARG A 3 -49.12 -5.16 -10.02
CA ARG A 3 -48.82 -5.52 -8.62
C ARG A 3 -47.54 -6.34 -8.47
N PHE A 4 -47.17 -7.13 -9.48
CA PHE A 4 -45.97 -7.96 -9.45
C PHE A 4 -44.71 -7.12 -9.67
N TYR A 5 -44.77 -6.16 -10.60
CA TYR A 5 -43.69 -5.19 -10.83
C TYR A 5 -43.43 -4.31 -9.61
N PHE A 6 -44.48 -3.93 -8.87
CA PHE A 6 -44.32 -3.14 -7.65
C PHE A 6 -43.57 -3.89 -6.55
N VAL A 7 -43.86 -5.19 -6.37
CA VAL A 7 -43.16 -6.05 -5.40
C VAL A 7 -41.69 -6.24 -5.80
N ILE A 8 -41.41 -6.45 -7.09
CA ILE A 8 -40.02 -6.58 -7.59
C ILE A 8 -39.24 -5.27 -7.39
N LEU A 9 -39.86 -4.12 -7.66
CA LEU A 9 -39.20 -2.82 -7.51
C LEU A 9 -38.90 -2.51 -6.04
N VAL A 10 -39.82 -2.83 -5.12
CA VAL A 10 -39.57 -2.71 -3.67
C VAL A 10 -38.45 -3.64 -3.20
N ALA A 11 -38.39 -4.88 -3.71
CA ALA A 11 -37.32 -5.81 -3.38
C ALA A 11 -35.94 -5.34 -3.87
N ILE A 12 -35.87 -4.75 -5.07
CA ILE A 12 -34.63 -4.18 -5.61
C ILE A 12 -34.21 -2.96 -4.77
N VAL A 13 -35.12 -2.05 -4.45
CA VAL A 13 -34.79 -0.89 -3.60
C VAL A 13 -34.34 -1.32 -2.20
N ALA A 14 -34.92 -2.38 -1.63
CA ALA A 14 -34.47 -2.93 -0.35
C ALA A 14 -33.06 -3.56 -0.43
N LEU A 15 -32.72 -4.22 -1.55
CA LEU A 15 -31.38 -4.76 -1.78
C LEU A 15 -30.33 -3.67 -2.01
N TYR A 16 -30.69 -2.56 -2.67
CA TYR A 16 -29.79 -1.44 -2.93
C TYR A 16 -29.71 -0.44 -1.76
N GLY A 17 -30.75 -0.37 -0.93
CA GLY A 17 -30.81 0.48 0.27
C GLY A 17 -30.14 -0.14 1.50
N SER A 18 -29.66 -1.38 1.39
CA SER A 18 -28.76 -1.97 2.39
C SER A 18 -27.42 -1.25 2.31
N THR A 19 -27.31 -0.13 3.02
CA THR A 19 -26.03 0.47 3.38
C THR A 19 -25.08 -0.65 3.77
N ARG A 20 -23.92 -0.70 3.11
CA ARG A 20 -22.83 -1.56 3.57
C ARG A 20 -22.57 -1.20 5.01
N ALA A 21 -23.07 -2.02 5.92
CA ALA A 21 -22.62 -2.06 7.29
C ALA A 21 -21.15 -2.47 7.19
N PHE A 22 -20.26 -1.48 7.07
CA PHE A 22 -18.93 -1.64 7.59
C PHE A 22 -19.12 -2.13 9.02
N ALA A 23 -18.54 -3.28 9.34
CA ALA A 23 -18.44 -3.74 10.70
C ALA A 23 -17.54 -2.73 11.44
N THR A 24 -18.09 -1.59 11.84
CA THR A 24 -17.55 -0.84 12.96
C THR A 24 -17.78 -1.78 14.14
N HIS A 25 -16.75 -2.55 14.47
CA HIS A 25 -16.68 -3.23 15.74
C HIS A 25 -17.03 -2.17 16.80
N PRO A 26 -17.92 -2.44 17.77
CA PRO A 26 -18.00 -1.56 18.91
C PRO A 26 -16.58 -1.44 19.44
N GLU A 27 -16.06 -0.22 19.55
CA GLU A 27 -14.85 0.06 20.31
C GLU A 27 -15.14 -0.45 21.73
N ALA A 28 -14.81 -1.71 21.95
CA ALA A 28 -14.52 -2.18 23.28
C ALA A 28 -13.26 -1.41 23.64
N TYR A 29 -13.46 -0.36 24.43
CA TYR A 29 -12.41 0.44 25.04
C TYR A 29 -11.57 -0.50 25.91
N TYR A 30 -10.54 -1.06 25.31
CA TYR A 30 -9.48 -1.81 25.98
C TYR A 30 -8.34 -0.80 26.18
N PRO A 31 -8.17 -0.23 27.38
CA PRO A 31 -7.15 0.80 27.62
C PRO A 31 -5.72 0.30 27.35
N ASP A 32 -5.53 -1.02 27.23
CA ASP A 32 -4.24 -1.68 26.99
C ASP A 32 -4.15 -2.41 25.63
N ALA A 33 -5.12 -2.27 24.72
CA ALA A 33 -4.95 -2.80 23.37
C ALA A 33 -3.93 -1.94 22.60
N PRO A 34 -2.84 -2.53 22.05
CA PRO A 34 -1.92 -1.77 21.22
C PRO A 34 -2.69 -1.13 20.07
N PRO A 35 -2.40 0.12 19.70
CA PRO A 35 -3.12 0.81 18.65
C PRO A 35 -3.07 -0.05 17.38
N ALA A 36 -4.24 -0.35 16.81
CA ALA A 36 -4.31 -1.03 15.53
C ALA A 36 -3.48 -0.22 14.53
N TYR A 37 -2.43 -0.84 13.98
CA TYR A 37 -1.50 -0.15 13.08
C TYR A 37 -2.23 0.15 11.76
N ALA A 38 -2.76 1.35 11.64
CA ALA A 38 -3.38 1.80 10.40
C ALA A 38 -2.29 1.92 9.31
N PRO A 39 -2.50 1.39 8.10
CA PRO A 39 -1.59 1.59 7.00
C PRO A 39 -1.38 3.09 6.74
N VAL A 40 -0.13 3.53 6.65
CA VAL A 40 0.22 4.94 6.43
C VAL A 40 0.47 5.13 4.94
N PRO A 41 -0.28 5.98 4.22
CA PRO A 41 -0.04 6.26 2.80
C PRO A 41 1.38 6.76 2.54
N HIS A 42 2.14 6.07 1.70
CA HIS A 42 3.52 6.45 1.38
C HIS A 42 3.94 6.01 -0.03
N ILE A 43 5.06 6.56 -0.50
CA ILE A 43 5.76 6.09 -1.70
C ILE A 43 6.78 5.05 -1.25
N GLY A 44 6.66 3.80 -1.71
CA GLY A 44 7.62 2.74 -1.45
C GLY A 44 8.74 2.73 -2.48
N LEU A 45 9.99 2.83 -2.04
CA LEU A 45 11.18 2.77 -2.90
C LEU A 45 11.90 1.44 -2.68
N LEU A 46 11.74 0.51 -3.63
CA LEU A 46 12.31 -0.84 -3.58
C LEU A 46 13.69 -0.84 -4.25
N LEU A 47 14.74 -1.10 -3.47
CA LEU A 47 16.12 -1.00 -3.91
C LEU A 47 16.96 -2.22 -3.49
N PRO A 48 17.80 -2.78 -4.40
CA PRO A 48 18.62 -3.95 -4.12
C PRO A 48 19.88 -3.58 -3.31
N LEU A 49 19.71 -2.96 -2.13
CA LEU A 49 20.83 -2.49 -1.30
C LEU A 49 21.66 -3.65 -0.72
N GLN A 50 21.10 -4.86 -0.65
CA GLN A 50 21.82 -6.07 -0.24
C GLN A 50 22.53 -6.77 -1.40
N SER A 51 22.35 -6.33 -2.67
CA SER A 51 23.04 -6.93 -3.80
C SER A 51 24.50 -6.47 -3.88
N ALA A 52 25.42 -7.42 -4.07
CA ALA A 52 26.83 -7.11 -4.30
C ALA A 52 27.05 -6.36 -5.63
N SER A 53 26.26 -6.67 -6.66
CA SER A 53 26.41 -6.08 -8.00
C SER A 53 25.64 -4.77 -8.16
N PHE A 54 24.47 -4.65 -7.53
CA PHE A 54 23.60 -3.49 -7.70
C PHE A 54 23.60 -2.51 -6.51
N GLY A 55 24.14 -2.91 -5.35
CA GLY A 55 24.16 -2.10 -4.14
C GLY A 55 24.69 -0.67 -4.32
N PRO A 56 25.86 -0.45 -4.97
CA PRO A 56 26.37 0.91 -5.19
C PRO A 56 25.46 1.80 -6.03
N ALA A 57 24.82 1.23 -7.07
CA ALA A 57 23.87 1.96 -7.90
C ALA A 57 22.57 2.24 -7.13
N ALA A 58 22.09 1.26 -6.37
CA ALA A 58 20.91 1.38 -5.52
C ALA A 58 21.09 2.47 -4.44
N GLU A 59 22.27 2.57 -3.84
CA GLU A 59 22.60 3.62 -2.88
C GLU A 59 22.57 5.00 -3.52
N THR A 60 23.09 5.14 -4.75
CA THR A 60 23.03 6.40 -5.51
C THR A 60 21.58 6.84 -5.77
N VAL A 61 20.71 5.90 -6.13
CA VAL A 61 19.27 6.17 -6.33
C VAL A 61 18.62 6.57 -5.01
N LYS A 62 18.92 5.87 -3.90
CA LYS A 62 18.43 6.21 -2.56
C LYS A 62 18.77 7.65 -2.18
N GLU A 63 20.03 8.05 -2.35
CA GLU A 63 20.49 9.40 -2.02
C GLU A 63 19.83 10.47 -2.90
N GLY A 64 19.59 10.17 -4.18
CA GLY A 64 18.82 11.05 -5.07
C GLY A 64 17.39 11.28 -4.56
N PHE A 65 16.69 10.21 -4.18
CA PHE A 65 15.34 10.30 -3.62
C PHE A 65 15.30 11.04 -2.28
N VAL A 66 16.24 10.76 -1.38
CA VAL A 66 16.33 11.44 -0.07
C VAL A 66 16.62 12.92 -0.26
N THR A 67 17.52 13.28 -1.17
CA THR A 67 17.86 14.67 -1.47
C THR A 67 16.66 15.42 -2.07
N ALA A 68 15.96 14.79 -3.02
CA ALA A 68 14.74 15.37 -3.61
C ALA A 68 13.64 15.56 -2.56
N ALA A 69 13.41 14.56 -1.71
CA ALA A 69 12.40 14.62 -0.65
C ALA A 69 12.69 15.70 0.40
N ARG A 70 13.96 16.02 0.65
CA ARG A 70 14.35 17.12 1.55
C ARG A 70 14.16 18.51 0.94
N ARG A 71 14.27 18.62 -0.39
CA ARG A 71 14.15 19.89 -1.11
C ARG A 71 12.69 20.30 -1.34
N GLU A 72 11.82 19.33 -1.54
CA GLU A 72 10.41 19.55 -1.81
C GLU A 72 9.59 19.53 -0.52
N SER A 73 9.29 20.72 0.02
CA SER A 73 8.58 20.89 1.30
C SER A 73 7.14 20.37 1.30
N ALA A 74 6.57 20.12 0.11
CA ALA A 74 5.15 19.83 -0.08
C ALA A 74 4.90 18.51 -0.82
N LEU A 75 5.72 17.48 -0.59
CA LEU A 75 5.38 16.14 -1.10
C LEU A 75 4.10 15.63 -0.43
N PRO A 76 3.10 15.17 -1.20
CA PRO A 76 1.84 14.66 -0.64
C PRO A 76 2.01 13.37 0.15
N PHE A 77 3.11 12.64 -0.06
CA PHE A 77 3.41 11.37 0.59
C PHE A 77 4.89 11.28 0.96
N ALA A 78 5.18 10.67 2.12
CA ALA A 78 6.54 10.37 2.53
C ALA A 78 7.14 9.26 1.66
N VAL A 79 8.45 9.32 1.39
CA VAL A 79 9.20 8.23 0.74
C VAL A 79 9.69 7.26 1.83
N ARG A 80 9.37 5.97 1.69
CA ARG A 80 9.85 4.90 2.56
C ARG A 80 10.71 3.94 1.74
N ILE A 81 11.91 3.67 2.25
CA ILE A 81 12.89 2.81 1.58
C ILE A 81 12.64 1.37 2.02
N TYR A 82 12.55 0.48 1.04
CA TYR A 82 12.44 -0.95 1.21
C TYR A 82 13.67 -1.60 0.60
N SER A 83 14.43 -2.28 1.46
CA SER A 83 15.70 -2.89 1.09
C SER A 83 15.47 -4.32 0.60
N THR A 84 16.11 -4.68 -0.51
CA THR A 84 16.04 -5.99 -1.15
C THR A 84 17.42 -6.50 -1.56
N THR A 85 17.49 -7.79 -1.88
CA THR A 85 18.57 -8.43 -2.63
C THR A 85 18.32 -8.30 -4.15
N ASP A 86 19.11 -9.00 -4.97
CA ASP A 86 18.84 -9.16 -6.41
C ASP A 86 18.05 -10.44 -6.74
N ASP A 87 17.55 -11.16 -5.74
CA ASP A 87 16.62 -12.29 -5.90
C ASP A 87 15.19 -11.77 -6.20
N PRO A 88 14.57 -12.17 -7.34
CA PRO A 88 13.20 -11.79 -7.67
C PRO A 88 12.16 -12.17 -6.61
N LEU A 89 12.36 -13.25 -5.86
CA LEU A 89 11.41 -13.67 -4.81
C LEU A 89 11.44 -12.72 -3.61
N ASP A 90 12.63 -12.28 -3.21
CA ASP A 90 12.80 -11.29 -2.14
C ASP A 90 12.14 -9.96 -2.54
N VAL A 91 12.35 -9.53 -3.79
CA VAL A 91 11.68 -8.34 -4.34
C VAL A 91 10.16 -8.46 -4.29
N LEU A 92 9.58 -9.62 -4.67
CA LEU A 92 8.13 -9.85 -4.63
C LEU A 92 7.59 -9.84 -3.20
N VAL A 93 8.29 -10.47 -2.25
CA VAL A 93 7.91 -10.46 -0.83
C VAL A 93 7.92 -9.03 -0.29
N THR A 94 8.97 -8.28 -0.56
CA THR A 94 9.10 -6.88 -0.11
C THR A 94 8.07 -5.96 -0.78
N TYR A 95 7.70 -6.22 -2.03
CA TYR A 95 6.60 -5.52 -2.71
C TYR A 95 5.28 -5.71 -1.95
N HIS A 96 4.94 -6.94 -1.59
CA HIS A 96 3.73 -7.20 -0.79
C HIS A 96 3.79 -6.58 0.60
N GLN A 97 4.96 -6.58 1.25
CA GLN A 97 5.15 -5.87 2.51
C GLN A 97 4.89 -4.36 2.36
N ALA A 98 5.38 -3.74 1.29
CA ALA A 98 5.13 -2.33 1.01
C ALA A 98 3.64 -2.04 0.81
N LEU A 99 2.93 -2.88 0.04
CA LEU A 99 1.48 -2.74 -0.13
C LEU A 99 0.71 -2.86 1.19
N GLN A 100 1.03 -3.87 2.01
CA GLN A 100 0.40 -4.07 3.32
C GLN A 100 0.66 -2.91 4.27
N ALA A 101 1.83 -2.28 4.17
CA ALA A 101 2.20 -1.11 4.96
C ALA A 101 1.53 0.19 4.49
N GLY A 102 0.79 0.18 3.38
CA GLY A 102 0.07 1.34 2.84
C GLY A 102 0.78 2.07 1.70
N ALA A 103 1.70 1.42 0.97
CA ALA A 103 2.30 2.02 -0.20
C ALA A 103 1.21 2.31 -1.26
N VAL A 104 1.06 3.58 -1.63
CA VAL A 104 0.11 4.03 -2.66
C VAL A 104 0.78 4.16 -4.03
N LEU A 105 2.10 4.26 -4.04
CA LEU A 105 2.96 4.27 -5.22
C LEU A 105 4.21 3.47 -4.88
N ILE A 106 4.65 2.62 -5.81
CA ILE A 106 5.90 1.89 -5.69
C ILE A 106 6.84 2.30 -6.82
N VAL A 107 8.07 2.63 -6.44
CA VAL A 107 9.19 2.89 -7.35
C VAL A 107 10.16 1.73 -7.22
N GLY A 108 10.37 0.99 -8.30
CA GLY A 108 11.30 -0.13 -8.36
C GLY A 108 10.74 -1.30 -9.16
N PRO A 109 11.43 -2.45 -9.14
CA PRO A 109 12.79 -2.68 -8.65
C PRO A 109 13.86 -2.18 -9.66
N LEU A 110 15.09 -1.95 -9.19
CA LEU A 110 16.19 -1.51 -10.07
C LEU A 110 16.58 -2.58 -11.11
N THR A 111 16.32 -3.85 -10.81
CA THR A 111 16.67 -4.98 -11.67
C THR A 111 15.52 -5.34 -12.61
N ARG A 112 15.83 -5.66 -13.87
CA ARG A 112 14.82 -6.13 -14.85
C ARG A 112 14.13 -7.40 -14.36
N ASN A 113 14.88 -8.33 -13.78
CA ASN A 113 14.35 -9.64 -13.38
C ASN A 113 13.35 -9.54 -12.22
N GLY A 114 13.35 -8.44 -11.45
CA GLY A 114 12.38 -8.23 -10.37
C GLY A 114 10.96 -7.86 -10.85
N VAL A 115 10.73 -7.70 -12.16
CA VAL A 115 9.43 -7.33 -12.76
C VAL A 115 8.93 -8.27 -13.86
N THR A 116 9.72 -9.27 -14.24
CA THR A 116 9.38 -10.25 -15.30
C THR A 116 9.00 -11.60 -14.70
#